data_AF-A0A2G9Q0G0-F1
#
_entry.id   AF-A0A2G9Q0G0-F1
#
_cell.length_a   1.000
_cell.length_b   1.000
_cell.length_c   1.000
_cell.angle_alpha   90.00
_cell.angle_beta   90.00
_cell.angle_gamma   90.00
#
_symmetry.space_group_name_H-M   'P 1'
#
loop_
_entity.id
_entity.type
_entity.pdbx_description
1 polymer ?
#
loop_
_entity_poly.entity_id
_entity_poly.type
_entity_poly.pdbx_seq_one_letter_code
_entity_poly.pdbx_strand_id
1 'polypeptide(L)'
;MTSPKWKDGDTGEVVSLDEEGFVDANIKLGAFPGHQKLCQFSISSMVRNGVQILQVEDKTMIINNTSFKIYYSPQMCVSKQHSDEEYVPVPDSTVFSISPAGEHNVAKSNTVPLWDLISDTSNCIAETLPLQKYILLSLCHNATADSAECWSLPTIIRQEFPRQSVAVPLGDCGGNDLCTKAVVLTYQEHLGVTYLTLTEDPSPRVIIRNRCTVALLLKENIKETPKFDVYCRKIPAECSVHHEMYHQVSSFPDCKTKDCLPGVFLKVLSCDDTTTEWSDLIDINNQGTQ
;
A
#
# COMPACT_ATOMS: atom_id res chain seq x y z
N MET A 1 -16.65 -45.57 4.26
CA MET A 1 -16.35 -44.12 4.27
C MET A 1 -16.90 -43.54 2.99
N THR A 2 -17.95 -42.72 3.07
CA THR A 2 -18.56 -42.08 1.90
C THR A 2 -17.86 -40.75 1.66
N SER A 3 -17.20 -40.60 0.51
CA SER A 3 -16.66 -39.33 0.02
C SER A 3 -17.78 -38.27 0.01
N PRO A 4 -17.50 -37.00 0.36
CA PRO A 4 -18.53 -35.97 0.33
C PRO A 4 -19.05 -35.81 -1.10
N LYS A 5 -20.36 -35.98 -1.30
CA LYS A 5 -21.02 -35.62 -2.56
C LYS A 5 -21.22 -34.11 -2.54
N TRP A 6 -20.47 -33.40 -3.38
CA TRP A 6 -20.71 -32.00 -3.66
C TRP A 6 -22.02 -31.90 -4.44
N LYS A 7 -22.92 -30.98 -4.04
CA LYS A 7 -24.07 -30.64 -4.86
C LYS A 7 -23.57 -29.71 -5.94
N ASP A 8 -23.65 -30.12 -7.20
CA ASP A 8 -23.42 -29.26 -8.35
C ASP A 8 -24.49 -28.15 -8.31
N GLY A 9 -24.10 -26.96 -7.88
CA GLY A 9 -24.93 -25.78 -8.03
C GLY A 9 -24.85 -25.31 -9.48
N ASP A 10 -26.00 -25.12 -10.12
CA ASP A 10 -26.20 -24.75 -11.54
C ASP A 10 -25.66 -23.35 -11.94
N THR A 11 -24.81 -22.76 -11.09
CA THR A 11 -24.21 -21.42 -11.25
C THR A 11 -22.71 -21.45 -10.94
N GLY A 12 -22.01 -22.52 -11.36
CA GLY A 12 -20.57 -22.62 -11.22
C GLY A 12 -19.89 -21.64 -12.17
N GLU A 13 -19.25 -20.60 -11.64
CA GLU A 13 -18.35 -19.75 -12.41
C GLU A 13 -17.17 -20.62 -12.89
N VAL A 14 -17.11 -20.90 -14.19
CA VAL A 14 -16.06 -21.73 -14.79
C VAL A 14 -14.86 -20.85 -15.10
N VAL A 15 -13.75 -21.09 -14.41
CA VAL A 15 -12.48 -20.41 -14.69
C VAL A 15 -11.74 -21.18 -15.80
N SER A 16 -11.37 -20.49 -16.87
CA SER A 16 -10.61 -21.05 -17.99
C SER A 16 -9.16 -20.56 -17.94
N LEU A 17 -8.21 -21.46 -18.15
CA LEU A 17 -6.78 -21.13 -18.24
C LEU A 17 -6.43 -20.56 -19.62
N ASP A 18 -5.43 -19.69 -19.68
CA ASP A 18 -4.85 -19.16 -20.92
C ASP A 18 -3.99 -20.21 -21.66
N GLU A 19 -3.36 -19.79 -22.77
CA GLU A 19 -2.53 -20.66 -23.62
C GLU A 19 -1.28 -21.18 -22.89
N GLU A 20 -0.83 -20.46 -21.87
CA GLU A 20 0.27 -20.78 -20.97
C GLU A 20 -0.16 -21.66 -19.79
N GLY A 21 -1.46 -21.96 -19.66
CA GLY A 21 -2.01 -22.76 -18.58
C GLY A 21 -2.16 -21.99 -17.27
N PHE A 22 -2.29 -20.67 -17.33
CA PHE A 22 -2.36 -19.74 -16.21
C PHE A 22 -3.67 -18.94 -16.21
N VAL A 23 -4.14 -18.51 -15.03
CA VAL A 23 -5.23 -17.54 -14.89
C VAL A 23 -5.19 -16.89 -13.51
N ASP A 24 -5.51 -15.59 -13.47
CA ASP A 24 -5.78 -14.90 -12.23
C ASP A 24 -7.27 -14.93 -11.91
N ALA A 25 -7.63 -15.41 -10.71
CA ALA A 25 -9.00 -15.49 -10.24
C ALA A 25 -9.26 -14.51 -9.09
N ASN A 26 -10.37 -13.79 -9.17
CA ASN A 26 -10.82 -12.83 -8.16
C ASN A 26 -12.16 -13.30 -7.59
N ILE A 27 -12.19 -13.67 -6.31
CA ILE A 27 -13.41 -14.14 -5.64
C ILE A 27 -13.92 -13.05 -4.71
N LYS A 28 -15.08 -12.48 -5.02
CA LYS A 28 -15.78 -11.53 -4.15
C LYS A 28 -16.53 -12.29 -3.06
N LEU A 29 -16.31 -11.90 -1.81
CA LEU A 29 -16.97 -12.41 -0.63
C LEU A 29 -17.83 -11.32 0.00
N GLY A 30 -19.00 -11.70 0.51
CA GLY A 30 -19.95 -10.78 1.12
C GLY A 30 -20.99 -10.24 0.13
N ALA A 31 -22.23 -10.12 0.59
CA ALA A 31 -23.37 -9.71 -0.22
C ALA A 31 -23.80 -8.25 -0.01
N PHE A 32 -23.26 -7.58 1.03
CA PHE A 32 -23.69 -6.24 1.43
C PHE A 32 -22.73 -5.16 0.92
N PRO A 33 -23.24 -4.06 0.33
CA PRO A 33 -22.43 -2.88 0.00
C PRO A 33 -21.70 -2.37 1.25
N GLY A 34 -20.40 -2.08 1.13
CA GLY A 34 -19.56 -1.59 2.23
C GLY A 34 -18.84 -2.66 3.06
N HIS A 35 -19.18 -3.94 2.91
CA HIS A 35 -18.49 -5.06 3.57
C HIS A 35 -18.07 -6.14 2.57
N GLN A 36 -17.81 -5.73 1.32
CA GLN A 36 -17.31 -6.63 0.31
C GLN A 36 -15.82 -6.89 0.52
N LYS A 37 -15.44 -8.14 0.33
CA LYS A 37 -14.07 -8.60 0.49
C LYS A 37 -13.64 -9.31 -0.79
N LEU A 38 -12.36 -9.27 -1.12
CA LEU A 38 -11.83 -9.87 -2.34
C LEU A 38 -10.67 -10.81 -2.00
N CYS A 39 -10.77 -12.06 -2.43
CA CYS A 39 -9.64 -12.99 -2.45
C CYS A 39 -9.05 -13.04 -3.86
N GLN A 40 -7.72 -13.08 -3.97
CA GLN A 40 -7.04 -13.13 -5.25
C GLN A 40 -6.13 -14.35 -5.31
N PHE A 41 -6.34 -15.17 -6.33
CA PHE A 41 -5.58 -16.40 -6.55
C PHE A 41 -4.93 -16.38 -7.92
N SER A 42 -3.76 -16.96 -8.00
CA SER A 42 -3.13 -17.38 -9.24
C SER A 42 -3.33 -18.89 -9.38
N ILE A 43 -3.93 -19.31 -10.49
CA ILE A 43 -4.16 -20.71 -10.81
C ILE A 43 -3.29 -21.04 -12.02
N SER A 44 -2.39 -22.01 -11.87
CA SER A 44 -1.53 -22.49 -12.95
C SER A 44 -1.63 -23.99 -13.12
N SER A 45 -1.33 -24.46 -14.33
CA SER A 45 -1.35 -25.87 -14.69
C SER A 45 -0.01 -26.27 -15.28
N MET A 46 0.63 -27.27 -14.69
CA MET A 46 1.93 -27.78 -15.14
C MET A 46 1.93 -29.30 -15.22
N VAL A 47 2.72 -29.85 -16.13
CA VAL A 47 2.95 -31.31 -16.21
C VAL A 47 4.28 -31.65 -15.57
N ARG A 48 4.28 -32.52 -14.55
CA ARG A 48 5.52 -33.10 -14.00
C ARG A 48 5.41 -34.62 -14.02
N ASN A 49 6.41 -35.29 -14.59
CA ASN A 49 6.46 -36.75 -14.72
C ASN A 49 5.19 -37.37 -15.36
N GLY A 50 4.61 -36.69 -16.35
CA GLY A 50 3.39 -37.13 -17.03
C GLY A 50 2.09 -36.91 -16.25
N VAL A 51 2.14 -36.22 -15.09
CA VAL A 51 0.97 -35.89 -14.27
C VAL A 51 0.64 -34.40 -14.45
N GLN A 52 -0.62 -34.09 -14.78
CA GLN A 52 -1.13 -32.72 -14.76
C GLN A 52 -1.32 -32.27 -13.30
N ILE A 53 -0.68 -31.18 -12.92
CA ILE A 53 -0.74 -30.58 -11.59
C ILE A 53 -1.35 -29.21 -11.74
N LEU A 54 -2.49 -29.00 -11.07
CA LEU A 54 -3.06 -27.67 -10.87
C LEU A 54 -2.51 -27.10 -9.57
N GLN A 55 -1.93 -25.91 -9.64
CA GLN A 55 -1.38 -25.18 -8.51
C GLN A 55 -2.19 -23.91 -8.31
N VAL A 56 -2.70 -23.73 -7.10
CA VAL A 56 -3.48 -22.56 -6.70
C VAL A 56 -2.70 -21.86 -5.59
N GLU A 57 -2.31 -20.61 -5.84
CA GLU A 57 -1.53 -19.81 -4.91
C GLU A 57 -2.21 -18.47 -4.65
N ASP A 58 -1.99 -17.92 -3.46
CA ASP A 58 -2.41 -16.55 -3.18
C ASP A 58 -1.60 -15.57 -4.03
N LYS A 59 -2.29 -14.60 -4.64
CA LYS A 59 -1.65 -13.65 -5.56
C LYS A 59 -0.70 -12.67 -4.86
N THR A 60 -0.83 -12.49 -3.56
CA THR A 60 0.00 -11.52 -2.82
C THR A 60 0.58 -12.13 -1.56
N MET A 61 1.90 -12.06 -1.46
CA MET A 61 2.71 -12.47 -0.33
C MET A 61 3.25 -11.24 0.38
N ILE A 62 3.30 -11.27 1.71
CA ILE A 62 3.91 -10.25 2.56
C ILE A 62 4.99 -10.86 3.44
N ILE A 63 6.14 -10.20 3.47
CA ILE A 63 7.35 -10.62 4.19
C ILE A 63 7.73 -9.51 5.17
N ASN A 64 7.95 -9.88 6.42
CA ASN A 64 8.40 -8.95 7.45
C ASN A 64 9.87 -9.19 7.80
N ASN A 65 10.74 -8.34 7.28
CA ASN A 65 12.18 -8.32 7.56
C ASN A 65 12.55 -7.28 8.62
N THR A 66 11.58 -6.73 9.37
CA THR A 66 11.88 -5.86 10.51
C THR A 66 12.16 -6.70 11.76
N SER A 67 12.61 -6.01 12.81
CA SER A 67 12.85 -6.60 14.14
C SER A 67 11.58 -6.73 15.01
N PHE A 68 10.42 -6.27 14.51
CA PHE A 68 9.19 -6.14 15.29
C PHE A 68 8.00 -6.76 14.56
N LYS A 69 6.96 -7.10 15.34
CA LYS A 69 5.68 -7.56 14.79
C LYS A 69 4.96 -6.38 14.14
N ILE A 70 4.41 -6.59 12.94
CA ILE A 70 3.64 -5.58 12.21
C ILE A 70 2.21 -6.05 12.06
N TYR A 71 1.28 -5.14 12.32
CA TYR A 71 -0.13 -5.29 11.97
C TYR A 71 -0.37 -4.60 10.64
N TYR A 72 -1.15 -5.22 9.77
CA TYR A 72 -1.46 -4.63 8.47
C TYR A 72 -2.94 -4.78 8.13
N SER A 73 -3.42 -3.80 7.39
CA SER A 73 -4.77 -3.76 6.84
C SER A 73 -4.70 -3.65 5.31
N PRO A 74 -5.04 -4.72 4.57
CA PRO A 74 -5.08 -4.73 3.13
C PRO A 74 -6.43 -4.21 2.61
N GLN A 75 -6.38 -3.16 1.80
CA GLN A 75 -7.56 -2.50 1.27
C GLN A 75 -7.48 -2.39 -0.25
N MET A 76 -8.64 -2.37 -0.90
CA MET A 76 -8.75 -2.20 -2.34
C MET A 76 -9.86 -1.20 -2.65
N CYS A 77 -9.59 -0.22 -3.51
CA CYS A 77 -10.56 0.80 -3.89
C CYS A 77 -10.52 1.04 -5.40
N VAL A 78 -11.62 1.50 -5.98
CA VAL A 78 -11.65 1.88 -7.39
C VAL A 78 -10.74 3.10 -7.60
N SER A 79 -9.78 3.00 -8.51
CA SER A 79 -8.88 4.12 -8.82
C SER A 79 -9.67 5.29 -9.39
N LYS A 80 -9.73 6.42 -8.68
CA LYS A 80 -10.23 7.69 -9.24
C LYS A 80 -9.14 8.24 -10.16
N GLN A 81 -9.33 8.15 -11.49
CA GLN A 81 -8.36 8.61 -12.50
C GLN A 81 -8.14 10.14 -12.52
N HIS A 82 -8.84 10.92 -11.69
CA HIS A 82 -8.96 12.37 -11.85
C HIS A 82 -8.67 13.22 -10.60
N SER A 83 -8.14 12.64 -9.52
CA SER A 83 -7.64 13.45 -8.41
C SER A 83 -6.12 13.43 -8.39
N ASP A 84 -5.48 14.59 -8.55
CA ASP A 84 -4.05 14.80 -8.29
C ASP A 84 -3.66 14.59 -6.80
N GLU A 85 -4.63 14.21 -5.98
CA GLU A 85 -4.56 14.04 -4.54
C GLU A 85 -4.64 12.56 -4.13
N GLU A 86 -3.82 12.19 -3.15
CA GLU A 86 -3.83 10.89 -2.49
C GLU A 86 -5.11 10.75 -1.65
N TYR A 87 -6.01 9.88 -2.08
CA TYR A 87 -7.25 9.55 -1.37
C TYR A 87 -6.95 8.63 -0.17
N VAL A 88 -7.47 8.99 1.01
CA VAL A 88 -7.27 8.24 2.26
C VAL A 88 -8.63 7.73 2.74
N PRO A 89 -8.98 6.46 2.46
CA PRO A 89 -10.13 5.84 3.11
C PRO A 89 -9.74 5.19 4.43
N VAL A 90 -10.52 5.46 5.48
CA VAL A 90 -10.55 4.66 6.72
C VAL A 90 -12.02 4.60 7.14
N PRO A 91 -12.69 3.42 7.08
CA PRO A 91 -12.90 2.66 8.32
C PRO A 91 -13.06 1.13 8.17
N ASP A 92 -13.19 0.44 9.31
CA ASP A 92 -13.50 -0.99 9.56
C ASP A 92 -12.93 -2.02 8.58
N SER A 93 -11.60 -2.14 8.60
CA SER A 93 -10.86 -3.13 7.82
C SER A 93 -10.38 -4.31 8.66
N THR A 94 -10.31 -5.47 8.02
CA THR A 94 -9.72 -6.71 8.53
C THR A 94 -8.24 -6.51 8.83
N VAL A 95 -7.88 -6.72 10.09
CA VAL A 95 -6.49 -6.59 10.55
C VAL A 95 -5.82 -7.95 10.58
N PHE A 96 -4.64 -8.02 9.98
CA PHE A 96 -3.76 -9.17 10.04
C PHE A 96 -2.48 -8.81 10.79
N SER A 97 -1.70 -9.82 11.17
CA SER A 97 -0.42 -9.57 11.82
C SER A 97 0.66 -10.50 11.28
N ILE A 98 1.86 -9.96 11.12
CA ILE A 98 3.03 -10.67 10.63
C ILE A 98 4.18 -10.55 11.64
N SER A 99 4.69 -11.69 12.06
CA SER A 99 5.84 -11.75 12.97
C SER A 99 7.15 -11.48 12.22
N PRO A 100 8.18 -10.93 12.87
CA PRO A 100 9.46 -10.68 12.25
C PRO A 100 10.12 -11.99 11.79
N ALA A 101 10.89 -11.93 10.71
CA ALA A 101 11.77 -13.01 10.28
C ALA A 101 12.87 -13.21 11.35
N GLY A 102 12.80 -14.30 12.13
CA GLY A 102 13.80 -14.58 13.17
C GLY A 102 15.20 -14.83 12.57
N GLU A 103 16.25 -14.56 13.36
CA GLU A 103 17.68 -14.61 12.96
C GLU A 103 18.16 -15.95 12.34
N HIS A 104 17.38 -17.03 12.51
CA HIS A 104 17.70 -18.37 12.00
C HIS A 104 16.65 -18.95 11.02
N ASN A 105 15.63 -18.18 10.64
CA ASN A 105 14.60 -18.64 9.72
C ASN A 105 14.64 -17.86 8.40
N VAL A 106 14.56 -18.60 7.28
CA VAL A 106 14.15 -18.03 6.00
C VAL A 106 12.89 -17.20 6.24
N ALA A 107 12.90 -15.93 5.84
CA ALA A 107 11.81 -15.01 6.11
C ALA A 107 10.48 -15.65 5.71
N LYS A 108 9.64 -15.96 6.71
CA LYS A 108 8.39 -16.68 6.48
C LYS A 108 7.44 -15.74 5.76
N SER A 109 7.29 -15.94 4.46
CA SER A 109 6.29 -15.25 3.66
C SER A 109 4.90 -15.65 4.14
N ASN A 110 4.05 -14.68 4.47
CA ASN A 110 2.64 -14.90 4.76
C ASN A 110 1.82 -14.45 3.57
N THR A 111 0.70 -15.10 3.33
CA THR A 111 -0.20 -14.71 2.25
C THR A 111 -1.07 -13.55 2.73
N VAL A 112 -1.46 -12.66 1.82
CA VAL A 112 -2.50 -11.66 2.07
C VAL A 112 -3.83 -12.29 1.64
N PRO A 113 -4.61 -12.85 2.59
CA PRO A 113 -5.70 -13.76 2.23
C PRO A 113 -6.92 -13.03 1.66
N LEU A 114 -7.02 -11.73 1.93
CA LEU A 114 -8.24 -10.98 1.73
C LEU A 114 -7.91 -9.49 1.58
N TRP A 115 -8.65 -8.80 0.73
CA TRP A 115 -8.64 -7.36 0.57
C TRP A 115 -10.03 -6.81 0.89
N ASP A 116 -10.12 -5.81 1.75
CA ASP A 116 -11.40 -5.14 1.99
C ASP A 116 -11.68 -4.16 0.84
N LEU A 117 -12.82 -4.33 0.18
CA LEU A 117 -13.22 -3.50 -0.96
C LEU A 117 -13.95 -2.26 -0.47
N ILE A 118 -13.31 -1.11 -0.61
CA ILE A 118 -13.85 0.19 -0.23
C ILE A 118 -14.56 0.78 -1.44
N SER A 119 -15.89 0.64 -1.46
CA SER A 119 -16.75 1.17 -2.51
C SER A 119 -17.52 2.38 -1.98
N ASP A 120 -17.21 3.58 -2.47
CA ASP A 120 -18.08 4.75 -2.28
C ASP A 120 -19.46 4.39 -2.86
N THR A 121 -20.44 4.24 -1.97
CA THR A 121 -21.77 3.75 -2.32
C THR A 121 -22.57 4.87 -3.00
N SER A 122 -22.36 5.10 -4.29
CA SER A 122 -23.41 5.50 -5.25
C SER A 122 -22.88 5.46 -6.68
N ASN A 123 -23.48 4.62 -7.53
CA ASN A 123 -23.44 4.73 -9.00
C ASN A 123 -22.17 4.36 -9.78
N CYS A 124 -21.18 3.64 -9.23
CA CYS A 124 -20.13 3.09 -10.09
C CYS A 124 -20.56 1.76 -10.72
N ILE A 125 -20.68 1.74 -12.05
CA ILE A 125 -20.71 0.54 -12.90
C ILE A 125 -19.31 -0.10 -12.77
N ALA A 126 -19.11 -0.87 -11.70
CA ALA A 126 -17.81 -1.19 -11.11
C ALA A 126 -17.17 -2.48 -11.65
N GLU A 127 -17.31 -2.77 -12.95
CA GLU A 127 -16.71 -3.97 -13.55
C GLU A 127 -15.51 -3.67 -14.47
N THR A 128 -15.25 -2.40 -14.81
CA THR A 128 -14.22 -2.05 -15.81
C THR A 128 -13.12 -1.10 -15.35
N LEU A 129 -13.20 -0.53 -14.15
CA LEU A 129 -12.15 0.38 -13.64
C LEU A 129 -11.06 -0.41 -12.89
N PRO A 130 -9.78 -0.05 -13.06
CA PRO A 130 -8.69 -0.73 -12.36
C PRO A 130 -8.82 -0.52 -10.85
N LEU A 131 -8.81 -1.64 -10.12
CA LEU A 131 -8.81 -1.65 -8.66
C LEU A 131 -7.41 -1.32 -8.14
N GLN A 132 -7.31 -0.32 -7.28
CA GLN A 132 -6.08 0.06 -6.61
C GLN A 132 -5.95 -0.63 -5.25
N LYS A 133 -4.81 -1.27 -5.02
CA LYS A 133 -4.42 -1.88 -3.75
C LYS A 133 -3.73 -0.88 -2.83
N TYR A 134 -4.07 -0.93 -1.56
CA TYR A 134 -3.46 -0.16 -0.49
C TYR A 134 -3.16 -1.06 0.70
N ILE A 135 -2.12 -0.71 1.45
CA ILE A 135 -1.83 -1.34 2.73
C ILE A 135 -1.58 -0.27 3.80
N LEU A 136 -2.23 -0.42 4.95
CA LEU A 136 -1.93 0.36 6.15
C LEU A 136 -1.13 -0.52 7.10
N LEU A 137 -0.17 0.08 7.81
CA LEU A 137 0.70 -0.60 8.74
C LEU A 137 0.52 -0.02 10.15
N SER A 138 0.64 -0.86 11.16
CA SER A 138 0.64 -0.45 12.57
C SER A 138 1.61 -1.30 13.38
N LEU A 139 2.17 -0.71 14.44
CA LEU A 139 2.97 -1.42 15.45
C LEU A 139 2.15 -1.75 16.70
N CYS A 140 0.93 -1.25 16.79
CA CYS A 140 0.11 -1.33 17.98
C CYS A 140 -0.77 -2.57 17.95
N HIS A 141 -0.72 -3.36 19.03
CA HIS A 141 -1.59 -4.54 19.15
C HIS A 141 -3.08 -4.17 19.23
N ASN A 142 -3.38 -3.00 19.79
CA ASN A 142 -4.74 -2.47 19.97
C ASN A 142 -5.21 -1.65 18.77
N ALA A 143 -4.55 -1.76 17.60
CA ALA A 143 -4.97 -1.12 16.38
C ALA A 143 -6.31 -1.70 15.90
N THR A 144 -7.40 -1.36 16.58
CA THR A 144 -8.76 -1.55 16.11
C THR A 144 -9.06 -0.46 15.07
N ALA A 145 -10.05 -0.69 14.22
CA ALA A 145 -10.40 0.25 13.16
C ALA A 145 -10.78 1.66 13.65
N ASP A 146 -11.18 1.79 14.92
CA ASP A 146 -11.50 3.08 15.56
C ASP A 146 -10.27 3.90 15.99
N SER A 147 -9.06 3.32 15.92
CA SER A 147 -7.81 3.98 16.32
C SER A 147 -7.02 4.49 15.11
N ALA A 148 -7.55 5.49 14.40
CA ALA A 148 -6.91 6.08 13.23
C ALA A 148 -5.45 6.54 13.50
N GLU A 149 -5.16 6.96 14.73
CA GLU A 149 -3.84 7.40 15.19
C GLU A 149 -2.80 6.27 15.26
N CYS A 150 -3.24 5.00 15.30
CA CYS A 150 -2.37 3.84 15.36
C CYS A 150 -1.93 3.34 13.96
N TRP A 151 -2.49 3.87 12.88
CA TRP A 151 -2.25 3.40 11.51
C TRP A 151 -1.39 4.37 10.72
N SER A 152 -0.52 3.82 9.87
CA SER A 152 0.16 4.60 8.84
C SER A 152 -0.83 5.10 7.80
N LEU A 153 -0.41 6.09 7.00
CA LEU A 153 -1.14 6.45 5.80
C LEU A 153 -1.24 5.26 4.83
N PRO A 154 -2.33 5.16 4.04
CA PRO A 154 -2.48 4.12 3.03
C PRO A 154 -1.33 4.13 2.04
N THR A 155 -0.61 3.02 1.94
CA THR A 155 0.51 2.89 1.00
C THR A 155 0.04 2.16 -0.26
N ILE A 156 0.12 2.85 -1.40
CA ILE A 156 -0.29 2.35 -2.72
C ILE A 156 0.61 1.20 -3.18
N ILE A 157 0.04 0.05 -3.49
CA ILE A 157 0.79 -1.10 -4.04
C ILE A 157 0.72 -1.06 -5.58
N ARG A 158 1.85 -0.73 -6.22
CA ARG A 158 1.98 -0.56 -7.68
C ARG A 158 3.41 -0.85 -8.15
N GLN A 159 3.55 -1.34 -9.39
CA GLN A 159 4.86 -1.59 -9.99
C GLN A 159 5.65 -0.31 -10.25
N GLU A 160 4.97 0.80 -10.54
CA GLU A 160 5.58 2.11 -10.76
C GLU A 160 6.23 2.67 -9.48
N PHE A 161 5.80 2.20 -8.31
CA PHE A 161 6.31 2.57 -7.00
C PHE A 161 6.95 1.36 -6.31
N PRO A 162 8.07 0.82 -6.83
CA PRO A 162 8.66 -0.43 -6.36
C PRO A 162 9.28 -0.32 -4.95
N ARG A 163 9.53 0.90 -4.46
CA ARG A 163 10.02 1.21 -3.12
C ARG A 163 9.28 2.42 -2.58
N GLN A 164 8.71 2.31 -1.39
CA GLN A 164 8.04 3.41 -0.71
C GLN A 164 8.43 3.47 0.76
N SER A 165 8.73 4.67 1.23
CA SER A 165 8.93 4.95 2.65
C SER A 165 7.58 5.15 3.34
N VAL A 166 7.37 4.44 4.44
CA VAL A 166 6.16 4.45 5.27
C VAL A 166 6.53 4.90 6.67
N ALA A 167 5.75 5.85 7.20
CA ALA A 167 5.82 6.29 8.59
C ALA A 167 4.82 5.49 9.42
N VAL A 168 5.29 4.52 10.20
CA VAL A 168 4.44 3.66 11.01
C VAL A 168 4.37 4.21 12.44
N PRO A 169 3.19 4.59 12.96
CA PRO A 169 3.04 5.11 14.32
C PRO A 169 3.47 4.09 15.38
N LEU A 170 4.09 4.57 16.46
CA LEU A 170 4.45 3.76 17.62
C LEU A 170 3.31 3.62 18.65
N GLY A 171 2.24 4.41 18.49
CA GLY A 171 0.95 4.40 19.22
C GLY A 171 0.96 4.18 20.73
N ASP A 172 2.05 4.55 21.40
CA ASP A 172 2.09 4.71 22.86
C ASP A 172 3.16 5.74 23.29
N CYS A 173 3.36 6.79 22.48
CA CYS A 173 4.21 7.89 22.88
C CYS A 173 3.38 8.83 23.77
N GLY A 174 3.57 8.72 25.09
CA GLY A 174 2.92 9.54 26.13
C GLY A 174 3.31 11.02 26.10
N GLY A 175 3.23 11.66 24.92
CA GLY A 175 3.53 13.05 24.66
C GLY A 175 3.18 13.40 23.21
N ASN A 176 3.03 14.70 22.93
CA ASN A 176 2.68 15.32 21.64
C ASN A 176 3.72 15.08 20.51
N ASP A 177 4.55 14.04 20.62
CA ASP A 177 5.62 13.74 19.71
C ASP A 177 5.11 12.76 18.64
N LEU A 178 5.10 13.23 17.39
CA LEU A 178 4.76 12.50 16.16
C LEU A 178 5.79 11.39 15.85
N CYS A 179 5.93 10.46 16.79
CA CYS A 179 6.93 9.40 16.81
C CYS A 179 6.49 8.27 15.88
N THR A 180 7.26 8.10 14.81
CA THR A 180 7.03 7.09 13.79
C THR A 180 8.30 6.29 13.55
N LYS A 181 8.14 4.99 13.25
CA LYS A 181 9.21 4.14 12.74
C LYS A 181 9.23 4.21 11.22
N ALA A 182 10.43 4.27 10.66
CA ALA A 182 10.62 4.24 9.22
C ALA A 182 10.63 2.79 8.74
N VAL A 183 9.64 2.43 7.93
CA VAL A 183 9.53 1.13 7.28
C VAL A 183 9.49 1.36 5.79
N VAL A 184 10.27 0.59 5.05
CA VAL A 184 10.24 0.58 3.60
C VAL A 184 9.43 -0.61 3.13
N LEU A 185 8.40 -0.32 2.34
CA LEU A 185 7.65 -1.29 1.57
C LEU A 185 8.28 -1.40 0.19
N THR A 186 8.71 -2.60 -0.20
CA THR A 186 9.13 -2.88 -1.57
C THR A 186 8.15 -3.82 -2.26
N TYR A 187 7.87 -3.52 -3.53
CA TYR A 187 7.03 -4.33 -4.41
C TYR A 187 7.91 -5.06 -5.42
N GLN A 188 7.68 -6.37 -5.56
CA GLN A 188 8.30 -7.21 -6.57
C GLN A 188 7.26 -8.17 -7.13
N GLU A 189 7.26 -8.39 -8.44
CA GLU A 189 6.41 -9.41 -9.07
C GLU A 189 7.29 -10.54 -9.64
N HIS A 190 6.87 -11.78 -9.40
CA HIS A 190 7.52 -12.95 -9.97
C HIS A 190 6.47 -14.02 -10.27
N LEU A 191 6.40 -14.46 -11.53
CA LEU A 191 5.46 -15.48 -12.01
C LEU A 191 3.98 -15.19 -11.65
N GLY A 192 3.57 -13.91 -11.77
CA GLY A 192 2.20 -13.47 -11.45
C GLY A 192 1.90 -13.32 -9.96
N VAL A 193 2.85 -13.68 -9.08
CA VAL A 193 2.74 -13.48 -7.63
C VAL A 193 3.40 -12.16 -7.25
N THR A 194 2.67 -11.33 -6.51
CA THR A 194 3.17 -10.09 -5.91
C THR A 194 3.81 -10.37 -4.57
N TYR A 195 5.05 -9.92 -4.37
CA TYR A 195 5.79 -9.97 -3.12
C TYR A 195 5.94 -8.57 -2.54
N LEU A 196 5.43 -8.39 -1.34
CA LEU A 196 5.56 -7.18 -0.53
C LEU A 196 6.57 -7.45 0.58
N THR A 197 7.67 -6.71 0.61
CA THR A 197 8.66 -6.85 1.69
C THR A 197 8.69 -5.60 2.53
N LEU A 198 8.52 -5.77 3.85
CA LEU A 198 8.64 -4.73 4.86
C LEU A 198 10.03 -4.81 5.48
N THR A 199 10.79 -3.72 5.39
CA THR A 199 12.14 -3.60 5.95
C THR A 199 12.24 -2.36 6.82
N GLU A 200 13.03 -2.41 7.90
CA GLU A 200 13.30 -1.21 8.69
C GLU A 200 14.27 -0.31 7.90
N ASP A 201 13.93 0.98 7.79
CA ASP A 201 14.82 1.96 7.15
C ASP A 201 15.64 2.67 8.24
N PRO A 202 16.95 2.38 8.37
CA PRO A 202 17.79 3.01 9.37
C PRO A 202 18.06 4.49 9.06
N SER A 203 17.83 4.93 7.82
CA SER A 203 18.18 6.27 7.36
C SER A 203 17.14 6.81 6.36
N PRO A 204 15.90 7.08 6.81
CA PRO A 204 14.90 7.74 5.98
C PRO A 204 15.43 9.09 5.50
N ARG A 205 15.40 9.31 4.18
CA ARG A 205 16.04 10.49 3.58
C ARG A 205 15.30 11.79 3.85
N VAL A 206 13.97 11.74 3.90
CA VAL A 206 13.12 12.91 4.17
C VAL A 206 12.00 12.52 5.12
N ILE A 207 11.98 13.17 6.29
CA ILE A 207 10.91 13.06 7.29
C ILE A 207 10.20 14.40 7.34
N ILE A 208 8.90 14.41 7.12
CA ILE A 208 8.07 15.60 7.19
C ILE A 208 7.15 15.47 8.39
N ARG A 209 7.25 16.42 9.33
CA ARG A 209 6.38 16.47 10.51
C ARG A 209 5.46 17.68 10.39
N ASN A 210 4.19 17.43 10.11
CA ASN A 210 3.18 18.47 10.10
C ASN A 210 2.63 18.63 11.51
N ARG A 211 3.04 19.70 12.20
CA ARG A 211 2.51 20.12 13.51
C ARG A 211 1.46 21.23 13.37
N CYS A 212 0.87 21.33 12.19
CA CYS A 212 -0.24 22.23 11.95
C CYS A 212 -1.55 21.45 12.07
N THR A 213 -2.60 22.17 12.47
CA THR A 213 -3.98 21.67 12.53
C THR A 213 -4.64 21.51 11.16
N VAL A 214 -3.93 21.89 10.09
CA VAL A 214 -4.38 21.81 8.70
C VAL A 214 -3.56 20.77 7.94
N ALA A 215 -4.20 20.07 7.01
CA ALA A 215 -3.49 19.18 6.10
C ALA A 215 -2.74 19.99 5.04
N LEU A 216 -1.58 19.48 4.62
CA LEU A 216 -0.74 20.05 3.59
C LEU A 216 -0.66 19.11 2.40
N LEU A 217 -0.36 19.66 1.23
CA LEU A 217 -0.08 18.93 0.01
C LEU A 217 1.35 19.26 -0.42
N LEU A 218 2.16 18.23 -0.65
CA LEU A 218 3.55 18.33 -1.05
C LEU A 218 3.70 17.98 -2.53
N LYS A 219 4.44 18.81 -3.27
CA LYS A 219 4.82 18.55 -4.65
C LYS A 219 6.32 18.74 -4.86
N GLU A 220 6.96 17.78 -5.49
CA GLU A 220 8.37 17.90 -5.88
C GLU A 220 8.54 18.81 -7.11
N ASN A 221 9.58 19.64 -7.12
CA ASN A 221 9.99 20.42 -8.28
C ASN A 221 10.83 19.57 -9.24
N ILE A 222 10.15 18.75 -10.03
CA ILE A 222 10.79 17.88 -11.02
C ILE A 222 10.99 18.66 -12.32
N LYS A 223 12.26 18.86 -12.70
CA LYS A 223 12.64 19.57 -13.93
C LYS A 223 12.55 18.72 -15.20
N GLU A 224 12.67 17.41 -15.04
CA GLU A 224 12.64 16.43 -16.13
C GLU A 224 11.23 15.86 -16.30
N THR A 225 10.90 15.38 -17.50
CA THR A 225 9.63 14.67 -17.71
C THR A 225 9.65 13.37 -16.89
N PRO A 226 8.71 13.17 -15.95
CA PRO A 226 8.72 11.97 -15.13
C PRO A 226 8.34 10.75 -15.98
N LYS A 227 8.95 9.60 -15.68
CA LYS A 227 8.69 8.29 -16.28
C LYS A 227 7.29 7.74 -15.97
N PHE A 228 6.66 8.22 -14.91
CA PHE A 228 5.34 7.81 -14.42
C PHE A 228 4.72 8.96 -13.63
N ASP A 229 3.42 8.87 -13.34
CA ASP A 229 2.67 9.92 -12.64
C ASP A 229 3.28 10.24 -11.27
N VAL A 230 3.54 11.54 -11.03
CA VAL A 230 4.03 12.02 -9.74
C VAL A 230 2.88 12.74 -9.04
N TYR A 231 2.24 12.03 -8.12
CA TYR A 231 1.14 12.55 -7.34
C TYR A 231 1.63 13.54 -6.29
N CYS A 232 0.77 14.51 -5.98
CA CYS A 232 1.01 15.36 -4.83
C CYS A 232 0.73 14.57 -3.55
N ARG A 233 1.70 14.53 -2.65
CA ARG A 233 1.58 13.76 -1.41
C ARG A 233 0.80 14.54 -0.37
N LYS A 234 -0.26 13.93 0.16
CA LYS A 234 -1.04 14.52 1.25
C LYS A 234 -0.32 14.28 2.57
N ILE A 235 -0.21 15.34 3.37
CA ILE A 235 0.36 15.31 4.71
C ILE A 235 -0.75 15.77 5.67
N PRO A 236 -1.43 14.85 6.36
CA PRO A 236 -2.50 15.20 7.29
C PRO A 236 -2.04 16.14 8.40
N ALA A 237 -2.99 16.82 9.03
CA ALA A 237 -2.76 17.60 10.23
C ALA A 237 -2.17 16.73 11.35
N GLU A 238 -1.26 17.28 12.15
CA GLU A 238 -0.65 16.60 13.29
C GLU A 238 -0.14 15.19 12.96
N CYS A 239 0.61 15.04 11.86
CA CYS A 239 1.09 13.74 11.36
C CYS A 239 2.55 13.78 10.90
N SER A 240 3.24 12.64 10.99
CA SER A 240 4.59 12.46 10.44
C SER A 240 4.53 11.55 9.22
N VAL A 241 5.16 11.99 8.12
CA VAL A 241 5.21 11.29 6.84
C VAL A 241 6.66 11.11 6.40
N HIS A 242 7.00 9.91 5.93
CA HIS A 242 8.31 9.63 5.36
C HIS A 242 8.23 9.78 3.85
N HIS A 243 8.95 10.75 3.30
CA HIS A 243 8.89 11.07 1.89
C HIS A 243 9.94 10.33 1.08
N GLU A 244 9.48 9.50 0.14
CA GLU A 244 10.33 8.85 -0.84
C GLU A 244 10.41 9.75 -2.07
N MET A 245 11.59 10.33 -2.30
CA MET A 245 11.81 11.23 -3.44
C MET A 245 11.66 10.50 -4.77
N TYR A 246 11.06 11.18 -5.75
CA TYR A 246 10.83 10.62 -7.09
C TYR A 246 12.08 9.98 -7.72
N HIS A 247 13.24 10.63 -7.58
CA HIS A 247 14.49 10.14 -8.17
C HIS A 247 14.95 8.80 -7.56
N GLN A 248 14.63 8.53 -6.29
CA GLN A 248 14.96 7.26 -5.62
C GLN A 248 14.06 6.16 -6.17
N VAL A 249 12.75 6.41 -6.22
CA VAL A 249 11.77 5.46 -6.77
C VAL A 249 12.10 5.10 -8.22
N SER A 250 12.37 6.10 -9.06
CA SER A 250 12.62 5.92 -10.50
C SER A 250 14.00 5.34 -10.85
N SER A 251 14.90 5.19 -9.87
CA SER A 251 16.22 4.56 -10.01
C SER A 251 16.36 3.26 -9.23
N PHE A 252 15.30 2.78 -8.57
CA PHE A 252 15.29 1.48 -7.92
C PHE A 252 15.56 0.35 -8.95
N PRO A 253 16.38 -0.67 -8.64
CA PRO A 253 17.02 -0.97 -7.34
C PRO A 253 18.38 -0.27 -7.11
N ASP A 254 18.92 0.44 -8.09
CA ASP A 254 20.25 1.06 -7.99
C ASP A 254 20.32 2.18 -6.94
N CYS A 255 19.19 2.81 -6.60
CA CYS A 255 19.04 3.85 -5.57
C CYS A 255 20.14 4.93 -5.63
N LYS A 256 20.47 5.38 -6.85
CA LYS A 256 21.61 6.27 -7.12
C LYS A 256 21.47 7.52 -6.27
N THR A 257 22.50 7.85 -5.48
CA THR A 257 22.52 9.08 -4.69
C THR A 257 22.61 10.27 -5.62
N LYS A 258 21.81 11.31 -5.34
CA LYS A 258 21.88 12.59 -6.03
C LYS A 258 22.48 13.61 -5.07
N ASP A 259 23.46 14.38 -5.54
CA ASP A 259 24.17 15.36 -4.71
C ASP A 259 23.27 16.50 -4.22
N CYS A 260 22.22 16.82 -4.99
CA CYS A 260 21.24 17.86 -4.68
C CYS A 260 19.82 17.34 -4.93
N LEU A 261 18.99 17.36 -3.89
CA LEU A 261 17.58 16.98 -3.91
C LEU A 261 16.75 18.07 -4.61
N PRO A 262 15.64 17.71 -5.28
CA PRO A 262 14.72 18.71 -5.83
C PRO A 262 14.12 19.54 -4.69
N GLY A 263 13.91 20.84 -4.94
CA GLY A 263 13.10 21.65 -4.04
C GLY A 263 11.64 21.19 -4.05
N VAL A 264 10.87 21.60 -3.04
CA VAL A 264 9.48 21.19 -2.87
C VAL A 264 8.56 22.39 -2.76
N PHE A 265 7.30 22.19 -3.12
CA PHE A 265 6.21 23.14 -2.93
C PHE A 265 5.24 22.58 -1.91
N LEU A 266 4.71 23.45 -1.05
CA LEU A 266 3.66 23.11 -0.10
C LEU A 266 2.40 23.91 -0.43
N LYS A 267 1.25 23.28 -0.27
CA LYS A 267 -0.05 23.94 -0.35
C LYS A 267 -0.89 23.53 0.85
N VAL A 268 -1.58 24.48 1.47
CA VAL A 268 -2.54 24.18 2.55
C VAL A 268 -3.83 23.66 1.94
N LEU A 269 -4.35 22.55 2.46
CA LEU A 269 -5.68 22.05 2.14
C LEU A 269 -6.69 22.70 3.09
N SER A 270 -7.31 23.82 2.68
CA SER A 270 -8.40 24.45 3.41
C SER A 270 -9.74 23.79 3.06
N CYS A 271 -10.65 23.70 4.03
CA CYS A 271 -12.02 23.23 3.82
C CYS A 271 -12.86 24.24 3.02
N ASP A 272 -12.48 25.52 3.06
CA ASP A 272 -13.14 26.60 2.35
C ASP A 272 -12.52 26.78 0.95
N ASP A 273 -13.39 26.99 -0.06
CA ASP A 273 -13.13 27.21 -1.50
C ASP A 273 -12.22 28.43 -1.82
N THR A 274 -11.50 28.97 -0.84
CA THR A 274 -10.45 29.94 -1.09
C THR A 274 -9.32 29.25 -1.82
N THR A 275 -8.98 29.75 -3.01
CA THR A 275 -7.85 29.27 -3.82
C THR A 275 -6.54 29.43 -3.04
N THR A 276 -6.17 28.41 -2.28
CA THR A 276 -4.87 28.31 -1.63
C THR A 276 -3.82 28.08 -2.72
N GLU A 277 -2.98 29.09 -2.92
CA GLU A 277 -1.86 29.04 -3.85
C GLU A 277 -0.74 28.15 -3.29
N TRP A 278 0.10 27.65 -4.18
CA TRP A 278 1.33 26.94 -3.79
C TRP A 278 2.31 27.92 -3.15
N SER A 279 3.09 27.44 -2.18
CA SER A 279 4.19 28.20 -1.60
C SER A 279 5.26 28.54 -2.63
N ASP A 280 6.16 29.44 -2.26
CA ASP A 280 7.46 29.57 -2.93
C ASP A 280 8.24 28.25 -2.86
N LEU A 281 9.23 28.11 -3.75
CA LEU A 281 10.08 26.92 -3.81
C LEU A 281 10.91 26.77 -2.53
N ILE A 282 10.71 25.67 -1.82
CA ILE A 282 11.43 25.35 -0.60
C ILE A 282 12.66 24.51 -0.95
N ASP A 283 13.84 25.04 -0.64
CA ASP A 283 15.09 24.30 -0.77
C ASP A 283 15.36 23.48 0.51
N ILE A 284 15.43 22.15 0.33
CA ILE A 284 15.63 21.16 1.39
C ILE A 284 17.09 20.73 1.55
N ASN A 285 18.01 21.24 0.71
CA ASN A 285 19.42 20.85 0.74
C ASN A 285 20.25 21.65 1.75
N ASN A 286 19.77 22.84 2.13
CA ASN A 286 20.48 23.74 3.03
C ASN A 286 19.85 23.68 4.43
N GLN A 287 20.67 23.47 5.47
CA GLN A 287 20.27 23.48 6.88
C GLN A 287 19.94 24.90 7.42
N GLY A 288 19.36 25.75 6.58
CA GLY A 288 18.90 27.07 7.02
C GLY A 288 17.72 26.93 7.98
N THR A 289 17.62 27.82 8.96
CA THR A 289 16.40 27.99 9.76
C THR A 289 15.23 28.32 8.84
N GLN A 290 14.37 27.33 8.58
CA GLN A 290 13.06 27.45 7.95
C GLN A 290 12.02 27.03 8.98
#